data_AF-A0A3D5KRG3-F1
#
_entry.id   AF-A0A3D5KRG3-F1
#
_cell.length_a   1.000
_cell.length_b   1.000
_cell.length_c   1.000
_cell.angle_alpha   90.00
_cell.angle_beta   90.00
_cell.angle_gamma   90.00
#
_symmetry.space_group_name_H-M   'P 1'
#
loop_
_entity.id
_entity.type
_entity.pdbx_description
1 polymer ?
#
loop_
_entity_poly.entity_id
_entity_poly.type
_entity_poly.pdbx_seq_one_letter_code
_entity_poly.pdbx_strand_id
1 'polypeptide(L)'
;SDIIKIDYPKDANSSTNDAELQITAYTDTNTGTPNNPDYSPTLIHAAIYIPIGGTKEAGLDFTATYDDSGSANSATISYFVNPYTLTLSFDNTKSASASESFNLSNAGKTVIGMGLTATWASSTAKSSGQDPTALSGYVQLGKVKFDGTVDTQVQNPQSPNDVIKISVSSDGASVGQVKWIQDPNTGEWVPYIVYNDGNTKDKLEDKFADLITALQNYGII
;
A
#
# COMPACT_ATOMS: atom_id res chain seq x y z
N SER A 1 -13.07 -8.83 -26.47
CA SER A 1 -13.16 -7.36 -26.39
C SER A 1 -12.46 -6.78 -27.59
N ASP A 2 -12.87 -5.60 -28.03
CA ASP A 2 -12.15 -4.86 -29.06
C ASP A 2 -10.92 -4.21 -28.42
N ILE A 3 -9.74 -4.36 -29.04
CA ILE A 3 -8.51 -3.71 -28.60
C ILE A 3 -8.43 -2.37 -29.32
N ILE A 4 -8.37 -1.26 -28.57
CA ILE A 4 -8.06 0.05 -29.15
C ILE A 4 -6.54 0.15 -29.24
N LYS A 5 -6.03 0.33 -30.46
CA LYS A 5 -4.62 0.53 -30.75
C LYS A 5 -4.39 1.94 -31.27
N ILE A 6 -3.49 2.67 -30.62
CA ILE A 6 -3.05 4.00 -31.06
C ILE A 6 -1.54 3.94 -31.27
N ASP A 7 -1.14 4.15 -32.52
CA ASP A 7 0.25 4.27 -32.93
C ASP A 7 0.70 5.73 -32.82
N TYR A 8 1.78 5.98 -32.09
CA TYR A 8 2.34 7.33 -31.99
C TYR A 8 3.27 7.63 -33.17
N PRO A 9 3.24 8.86 -33.72
CA PRO A 9 4.11 9.20 -34.84
C PRO A 9 5.57 9.15 -34.40
N LYS A 10 6.40 8.61 -35.29
CA LYS A 10 7.85 8.65 -35.17
C LYS A 10 8.38 10.09 -35.30
N ASP A 11 9.46 10.41 -34.61
CA ASP A 11 10.17 11.67 -34.89
C ASP A 11 10.88 11.65 -36.27
N ALA A 12 11.38 12.80 -36.72
CA ALA A 12 12.03 12.93 -38.04
C ALA A 12 13.32 12.11 -38.17
N ASN A 13 13.87 11.61 -37.06
CA ASN A 13 15.12 10.86 -36.99
C ASN A 13 14.90 9.34 -36.79
N SER A 14 13.67 8.91 -36.47
CA SER A 14 13.30 7.52 -36.27
C SER A 14 12.73 6.89 -37.56
N SER A 15 13.17 5.67 -37.85
CA SER A 15 12.63 4.84 -38.95
C SER A 15 11.51 3.91 -38.48
N THR A 16 11.21 3.90 -37.19
CA THR A 16 10.35 2.93 -36.50
C THR A 16 9.23 3.65 -35.75
N ASN A 17 8.08 3.00 -35.56
CA ASN A 17 7.03 3.51 -34.67
C ASN A 17 7.55 3.44 -33.22
N ASP A 18 7.52 4.56 -32.51
CA ASP A 18 8.23 4.72 -31.24
C ASP A 18 7.42 4.16 -30.04
N ALA A 19 6.09 4.00 -30.15
CA ALA A 19 5.25 3.40 -29.10
C ALA A 19 3.86 2.98 -29.62
N GLU A 20 3.32 1.88 -29.10
CA GLU A 20 1.92 1.45 -29.31
C GLU A 20 1.17 1.49 -27.96
N LEU A 21 0.10 2.30 -27.88
CA LEU A 21 -0.87 2.22 -26.78
C LEU A 21 -1.92 1.15 -27.11
N GLN A 22 -2.08 0.20 -26.20
CA GLN A 22 -3.15 -0.81 -26.23
C GLN A 22 -4.10 -0.59 -25.05
N ILE A 23 -5.39 -0.48 -25.33
CA ILE A 23 -6.46 -0.59 -24.33
C ILE A 23 -7.19 -1.91 -24.59
N THR A 24 -7.04 -2.87 -23.69
CA THR A 24 -7.55 -4.25 -23.87
C THR A 24 -8.86 -4.51 -23.12
N ALA A 25 -9.15 -3.69 -22.11
CA ALA A 25 -10.40 -3.72 -21.37
C ALA A 25 -10.74 -2.33 -20.83
N TYR A 26 -12.02 -1.96 -20.94
CA TYR A 26 -12.62 -0.80 -20.30
C TYR A 26 -14.08 -1.11 -20.00
N THR A 27 -14.50 -0.92 -18.75
CA THR A 27 -15.91 -0.94 -18.35
C THR A 27 -16.18 0.19 -17.37
N ASP A 28 -17.42 0.68 -17.34
CA ASP A 28 -17.90 1.69 -16.39
C ASP A 28 -19.28 1.30 -15.83
N THR A 29 -19.72 2.03 -14.81
CA THR A 29 -21.06 1.92 -14.24
C THR A 29 -21.63 3.30 -13.96
N ASN A 30 -22.95 3.44 -14.02
CA ASN A 30 -23.62 4.67 -13.60
C ASN A 30 -23.54 4.79 -12.07
N THR A 31 -22.84 5.81 -11.58
CA THR A 31 -22.72 6.22 -10.17
C THR A 31 -23.56 7.45 -9.86
N GLY A 32 -24.21 8.05 -10.86
CA GLY A 32 -25.09 9.20 -10.72
C GLY A 32 -26.54 8.83 -10.39
N THR A 33 -27.42 9.84 -10.43
CA THR A 33 -28.87 9.64 -10.24
C THR A 33 -29.56 9.42 -11.57
N PRO A 34 -30.81 8.89 -11.61
CA PRO A 34 -31.55 8.73 -12.88
C PRO A 34 -31.71 10.02 -13.68
N ASN A 35 -31.76 11.18 -13.02
CA ASN A 35 -31.94 12.49 -13.67
C ASN A 35 -30.61 13.23 -13.93
N ASN A 36 -29.49 12.70 -13.43
CA ASN A 36 -28.15 13.23 -13.63
C ASN A 36 -27.17 12.05 -13.61
N PRO A 37 -27.10 11.26 -14.71
CA PRO A 37 -26.23 10.10 -14.78
C PRO A 37 -24.77 10.53 -14.78
N ASP A 38 -23.94 9.78 -14.07
CA ASP A 38 -22.50 9.97 -14.01
C ASP A 38 -21.85 8.60 -14.13
N TYR A 39 -20.81 8.46 -14.96
CA TYR A 39 -20.22 7.15 -15.26
C TYR A 39 -18.80 7.08 -14.72
N SER A 40 -18.59 6.14 -13.81
CA SER A 40 -17.27 5.89 -13.22
C SER A 40 -16.68 4.60 -13.76
N PRO A 41 -15.38 4.56 -14.13
CA PRO A 41 -14.71 3.35 -14.55
C PRO A 41 -14.78 2.25 -13.49
N THR A 42 -15.00 1.01 -13.90
CA THR A 42 -14.93 -0.19 -13.05
C THR A 42 -13.76 -1.09 -13.41
N LEU A 43 -13.26 -0.99 -14.64
CA LEU A 43 -12.11 -1.73 -15.16
C LEU A 43 -11.36 -0.87 -16.19
N ILE A 44 -10.04 -0.82 -16.09
CA ILE A 44 -9.16 -0.32 -17.16
C ILE A 44 -7.94 -1.24 -17.24
N HIS A 45 -7.68 -1.81 -18.41
CA HIS A 45 -6.39 -2.43 -18.73
C HIS A 45 -5.79 -1.72 -19.93
N ALA A 46 -4.74 -0.93 -19.68
CA ALA A 46 -4.03 -0.17 -20.70
C ALA A 46 -2.52 -0.36 -20.56
N ALA A 47 -1.81 -0.40 -21.68
CA ALA A 47 -0.36 -0.53 -21.68
C ALA A 47 0.26 0.16 -22.91
N ILE A 48 1.47 0.69 -22.72
CA ILE A 48 2.31 1.21 -23.79
C ILE A 48 3.46 0.23 -24.01
N TYR A 49 3.62 -0.21 -25.25
CA TYR A 49 4.68 -1.10 -25.68
C TYR A 49 5.60 -0.42 -26.68
N ILE A 50 6.88 -0.79 -26.68
CA ILE A 50 7.75 -0.59 -27.84
C ILE A 50 7.44 -1.72 -28.83
N PRO A 51 6.94 -1.43 -30.04
CA PRO A 51 6.54 -2.47 -30.99
C PRO A 51 7.70 -3.40 -31.35
N ILE A 52 8.92 -2.85 -31.39
CA ILE A 52 10.15 -3.61 -31.62
C ILE A 52 10.65 -4.14 -30.27
N GLY A 53 10.56 -5.46 -30.09
CA GLY A 53 10.97 -6.15 -28.86
C GLY A 53 9.81 -6.44 -27.89
N GLY A 54 8.64 -5.79 -28.07
CA GLY A 54 7.45 -6.08 -27.27
C GLY A 54 7.57 -5.70 -25.80
N THR A 55 8.55 -4.86 -25.45
CA THR A 55 8.78 -4.41 -24.08
C THR A 55 7.63 -3.50 -23.65
N LYS A 56 6.98 -3.83 -22.53
CA LYS A 56 6.05 -2.92 -21.85
C LYS A 56 6.87 -1.82 -21.19
N GLU A 57 6.60 -0.57 -21.54
CA GLU A 57 7.26 0.59 -20.92
C GLU A 57 6.39 1.22 -19.84
N ALA A 58 5.07 1.23 -20.07
CA ALA A 58 4.10 1.71 -19.09
C ALA A 58 2.81 0.90 -19.11
N GLY A 59 2.05 0.94 -18.02
CA GLY A 59 0.69 0.43 -18.03
C GLY A 59 -0.12 0.82 -16.80
N LEU A 60 -1.43 0.71 -16.96
CA LEU A 60 -2.43 0.98 -15.95
C LEU A 60 -3.37 -0.22 -15.91
N ASP A 61 -3.42 -0.86 -14.75
CA ASP A 61 -4.45 -1.83 -14.40
C ASP A 61 -5.28 -1.22 -13.27
N PHE A 62 -6.58 -1.06 -13.50
CA PHE A 62 -7.52 -0.45 -12.56
C PHE A 62 -8.75 -1.33 -12.42
N THR A 63 -9.18 -1.55 -11.18
CA THR A 63 -10.45 -2.19 -10.86
C THR A 63 -11.11 -1.44 -9.70
N ALA A 64 -12.40 -1.16 -9.79
CA ALA A 64 -13.16 -0.55 -8.70
C ALA A 64 -14.59 -1.08 -8.59
N THR A 65 -15.11 -1.05 -7.37
CA THR A 65 -16.53 -1.27 -7.06
C THR A 65 -17.10 -0.06 -6.36
N TYR A 66 -18.40 0.16 -6.57
CA TYR A 66 -19.13 1.31 -6.04
C TYR A 66 -20.31 0.82 -5.19
N ASP A 67 -20.66 1.59 -4.16
CA ASP A 67 -21.88 1.36 -3.39
C ASP A 67 -23.10 2.03 -4.05
N ASP A 68 -24.27 1.84 -3.45
CA ASP A 68 -25.55 2.38 -3.96
C ASP A 68 -25.60 3.92 -3.95
N SER A 69 -24.66 4.58 -3.25
CA SER A 69 -24.53 6.05 -3.26
C SER A 69 -23.63 6.55 -4.40
N GLY A 70 -23.05 5.64 -5.19
CA GLY A 70 -22.08 5.95 -6.22
C GLY A 70 -20.66 6.18 -5.68
N SER A 71 -20.40 5.88 -4.40
CA SER A 71 -19.09 6.04 -3.78
C SER A 71 -18.25 4.78 -3.99
N ALA A 72 -16.98 4.93 -4.36
CA ALA A 72 -16.08 3.78 -4.49
C ALA A 72 -15.88 3.11 -3.12
N ASN A 73 -16.22 1.84 -3.00
CA ASN A 73 -16.09 1.06 -1.76
C ASN A 73 -14.99 -0.01 -1.81
N SER A 74 -14.44 -0.28 -3.00
CA SER A 74 -13.11 -0.89 -3.15
C SER A 74 -12.47 -0.41 -4.44
N ALA A 75 -11.13 -0.36 -4.45
CA ALA A 75 -10.38 -0.16 -5.68
C ALA A 75 -8.99 -0.80 -5.58
N THR A 76 -8.44 -1.16 -6.73
CA THR A 76 -7.03 -1.50 -6.91
C THR A 76 -6.53 -0.78 -8.16
N ILE A 77 -5.41 -0.07 -8.01
CA ILE A 77 -4.72 0.67 -9.06
C ILE A 77 -3.30 0.12 -9.11
N SER A 78 -2.87 -0.37 -10.26
CA SER A 78 -1.50 -0.80 -10.52
C SER A 78 -0.97 0.00 -11.70
N TYR A 79 -0.03 0.89 -11.40
CA TYR A 79 0.65 1.73 -12.38
C TYR A 79 2.08 1.23 -12.55
N PHE A 80 2.38 0.75 -13.76
CA PHE A 80 3.69 0.24 -14.15
C PHE A 80 4.43 1.28 -14.99
N VAL A 81 5.69 1.51 -14.67
CA VAL A 81 6.66 2.22 -15.51
C VAL A 81 7.99 1.49 -15.37
N ASN A 82 8.46 0.85 -16.44
CA ASN A 82 9.61 -0.05 -16.41
C ASN A 82 10.82 0.52 -15.64
N PRO A 83 11.40 -0.18 -14.63
CA PRO A 83 11.02 -1.48 -14.06
C PRO A 83 10.12 -1.40 -12.80
N TYR A 84 9.58 -0.23 -12.50
CA TYR A 84 8.80 0.05 -11.30
C TYR A 84 7.31 -0.27 -11.45
N THR A 85 6.70 -0.72 -10.35
CA THR A 85 5.25 -0.85 -10.23
C THR A 85 4.78 -0.23 -8.93
N LEU A 86 3.87 0.74 -9.03
CA LEU A 86 3.12 1.30 -7.92
C LEU A 86 1.76 0.61 -7.85
N THR A 87 1.41 0.08 -6.69
CA THR A 87 0.09 -0.49 -6.41
C THR A 87 -0.56 0.26 -5.25
N LEU A 88 -1.78 0.73 -5.46
CA LEU A 88 -2.65 1.32 -4.44
C LEU A 88 -3.90 0.45 -4.35
N SER A 89 -4.37 0.15 -3.14
CA SER A 89 -5.62 -0.58 -2.97
C SER A 89 -6.36 -0.12 -1.73
N PHE A 90 -7.67 -0.10 -1.78
CA PHE A 90 -8.50 -0.07 -0.58
C PHE A 90 -9.70 -0.99 -0.73
N ASP A 91 -10.20 -1.50 0.39
CA ASP A 91 -11.37 -2.37 0.46
C ASP A 91 -12.17 -2.04 1.73
N ASN A 92 -13.35 -1.47 1.54
CA ASN A 92 -14.31 -1.14 2.57
C ASN A 92 -15.57 -2.04 2.48
N THR A 93 -15.58 -3.06 1.62
CA THR A 93 -16.75 -3.91 1.35
C THR A 93 -17.05 -4.89 2.49
N LYS A 94 -16.06 -5.20 3.31
CA LYS A 94 -16.19 -6.14 4.43
C LYS A 94 -17.07 -5.56 5.54
N SER A 95 -17.87 -6.42 6.16
CA SER A 95 -18.91 -6.00 7.11
C SER A 95 -18.36 -5.30 8.35
N ALA A 96 -17.25 -5.78 8.93
CA ALA A 96 -16.66 -5.28 10.17
C ALA A 96 -15.18 -4.91 10.02
N SER A 97 -14.68 -4.74 8.81
CA SER A 97 -13.28 -4.34 8.56
C SER A 97 -13.15 -3.44 7.35
N ALA A 98 -12.07 -2.69 7.29
CA ALA A 98 -11.67 -1.90 6.13
C ALA A 98 -10.14 -1.93 6.04
N SER A 99 -9.61 -1.93 4.82
CA SER A 99 -8.17 -1.98 4.60
C SER A 99 -7.73 -1.06 3.47
N GLU A 100 -6.52 -0.54 3.59
CA GLU A 100 -5.82 0.18 2.53
C GLU A 100 -4.37 -0.31 2.43
N SER A 101 -3.79 -0.21 1.24
CA SER A 101 -2.38 -0.53 1.03
C SER A 101 -1.77 0.27 -0.11
N PHE A 102 -0.46 0.46 0.01
CA PHE A 102 0.42 1.08 -0.96
C PHE A 102 1.66 0.19 -1.10
N ASN A 103 2.10 -0.08 -2.32
CA ASN A 103 3.34 -0.81 -2.58
C ASN A 103 4.02 -0.29 -3.84
N LEU A 104 5.24 0.22 -3.68
CA LEU A 104 6.17 0.50 -4.76
C LEU A 104 7.17 -0.66 -4.85
N SER A 105 7.29 -1.24 -6.03
CA SER A 105 8.26 -2.31 -6.32
C SER A 105 9.13 -1.97 -7.51
N ASN A 106 10.32 -2.56 -7.56
CA ASN A 106 11.25 -2.54 -8.69
C ASN A 106 11.55 -3.98 -9.09
N ALA A 107 11.21 -4.35 -10.34
CA ALA A 107 11.40 -5.69 -10.87
C ALA A 107 10.83 -6.79 -9.93
N GLY A 108 9.64 -6.53 -9.37
CA GLY A 108 8.94 -7.45 -8.46
C GLY A 108 9.44 -7.45 -7.01
N LYS A 109 10.49 -6.70 -6.67
CA LYS A 109 10.96 -6.55 -5.28
C LYS A 109 10.37 -5.28 -4.67
N THR A 110 9.72 -5.40 -3.51
CA THR A 110 9.22 -4.24 -2.77
C THR A 110 10.37 -3.29 -2.43
N VAL A 111 10.19 -2.03 -2.77
CA VAL A 111 11.04 -0.90 -2.39
C VAL A 111 10.44 -0.22 -1.17
N ILE A 112 9.16 0.12 -1.24
CA ILE A 112 8.38 0.70 -0.14
C ILE A 112 7.01 0.02 -0.14
N GLY A 113 6.54 -0.40 1.03
CA GLY A 113 5.20 -0.94 1.21
C GLY A 113 4.59 -0.44 2.51
N MET A 114 3.29 -0.19 2.50
CA MET A 114 2.53 0.07 3.71
C MET A 114 1.13 -0.51 3.56
N GLY A 115 0.56 -0.95 4.67
CA GLY A 115 -0.83 -1.39 4.70
C GLY A 115 -1.42 -1.15 6.07
N LEU A 116 -2.71 -0.85 6.08
CA LEU A 116 -3.50 -0.66 7.28
C LEU A 116 -4.80 -1.43 7.15
N THR A 117 -5.24 -2.02 8.25
CA THR A 117 -6.54 -2.69 8.37
C THR A 117 -7.13 -2.32 9.72
N ALA A 118 -8.30 -1.69 9.67
CA ALA A 118 -9.12 -1.41 10.83
C ALA A 118 -10.19 -2.50 10.98
N THR A 119 -10.42 -2.94 12.21
CA THR A 119 -11.43 -3.95 12.55
C THR A 119 -12.35 -3.41 13.64
N TRP A 120 -13.65 -3.58 13.46
CA TRP A 120 -14.71 -3.20 14.40
C TRP A 120 -15.34 -4.43 15.05
N ALA A 121 -16.00 -4.24 16.18
CA ALA A 121 -16.72 -5.31 16.88
C ALA A 121 -17.86 -5.90 16.04
N SER A 122 -18.47 -5.11 15.15
CA SER A 122 -19.59 -5.51 14.31
C SER A 122 -19.77 -4.57 13.11
N SER A 123 -20.63 -4.94 12.17
CA SER A 123 -21.03 -4.06 11.07
C SER A 123 -21.79 -2.83 11.54
N THR A 124 -22.61 -2.96 12.59
CA THR A 124 -23.33 -1.83 13.19
C THR A 124 -22.36 -0.82 13.81
N ALA A 125 -21.32 -1.29 14.51
CA ALA A 125 -20.29 -0.42 15.06
C ALA A 125 -19.58 0.37 13.94
N LYS A 126 -19.17 -0.31 12.87
CA LYS A 126 -18.58 0.31 11.68
C LYS A 126 -19.51 1.35 11.04
N SER A 127 -20.77 1.00 10.76
CA SER A 127 -21.70 1.88 10.07
C SER A 127 -22.19 3.07 10.90
N SER A 128 -22.11 2.98 12.24
CA SER A 128 -22.46 4.06 13.16
C SER A 128 -21.30 4.99 13.50
N GLY A 129 -20.12 4.77 12.90
CA GLY A 129 -18.94 5.61 13.12
C GLY A 129 -18.27 5.40 14.48
N GLN A 130 -18.45 4.23 15.11
CA GLN A 130 -17.70 3.89 16.32
C GLN A 130 -16.22 3.64 15.98
N ASP A 131 -15.35 3.79 16.98
CA ASP A 131 -13.94 3.51 16.83
C ASP A 131 -13.69 2.00 16.56
N PRO A 132 -12.68 1.66 15.74
CA PRO A 132 -12.29 0.28 15.54
C PRO A 132 -11.75 -0.32 16.85
N THR A 133 -12.03 -1.61 17.08
CA THR A 133 -11.54 -2.38 18.23
C THR A 133 -10.08 -2.80 18.07
N ALA A 134 -9.60 -2.87 16.83
CA ALA A 134 -8.21 -3.20 16.54
C ALA A 134 -7.75 -2.53 15.26
N LEU A 135 -6.48 -2.15 15.24
CA LEU A 135 -5.75 -1.75 14.04
C LEU A 135 -4.63 -2.76 13.81
N SER A 136 -4.43 -3.17 12.57
CA SER A 136 -3.27 -3.95 12.16
C SER A 136 -2.69 -3.35 10.90
N GLY A 137 -1.38 -3.38 10.75
CA GLY A 137 -0.76 -2.78 9.59
C GLY A 137 0.70 -3.16 9.47
N TYR A 138 1.32 -2.68 8.43
CA TYR A 138 2.74 -2.85 8.23
C TYR A 138 3.36 -1.66 7.52
N VAL A 139 4.66 -1.49 7.73
CA VAL A 139 5.54 -0.65 6.93
C VAL A 139 6.72 -1.51 6.50
N GLN A 140 7.04 -1.50 5.21
CA GLN A 140 8.11 -2.27 4.61
C GLN A 140 9.02 -1.35 3.81
N LEU A 141 10.32 -1.49 4.01
CA LEU A 141 11.36 -0.79 3.27
C LEU A 141 12.38 -1.82 2.81
N GLY A 142 12.42 -2.06 1.50
CA GLY A 142 13.16 -3.15 0.90
C GLY A 142 12.76 -4.50 1.52
N LYS A 143 13.74 -5.11 2.19
CA LYS A 143 13.62 -6.42 2.83
C LYS A 143 13.12 -6.37 4.27
N VAL A 144 13.17 -5.21 4.91
CA VAL A 144 12.81 -5.02 6.32
C VAL A 144 11.34 -4.64 6.40
N LYS A 145 10.59 -5.36 7.23
CA LYS A 145 9.16 -5.14 7.43
C LYS A 145 8.84 -5.07 8.92
N PHE A 146 8.12 -4.03 9.29
CA PHE A 146 7.54 -3.83 10.60
C PHE A 146 6.06 -4.15 10.50
N ASP A 147 5.61 -5.23 11.14
CA ASP A 147 4.20 -5.61 11.22
C ASP A 147 3.68 -5.24 12.60
N GLY A 148 2.67 -4.37 12.66
CA GLY A 148 2.13 -3.79 13.87
C GLY A 148 0.67 -4.14 14.11
N THR A 149 0.31 -4.31 15.38
CA THR A 149 -1.09 -4.40 15.83
C THR A 149 -1.31 -3.49 17.03
N VAL A 150 -2.45 -2.81 17.06
CA VAL A 150 -2.92 -1.97 18.16
C VAL A 150 -4.27 -2.51 18.63
N ASP A 151 -4.37 -2.88 19.91
CA ASP A 151 -5.63 -3.25 20.55
C ASP A 151 -6.22 -2.03 21.26
N THR A 152 -7.29 -1.47 20.70
CA THR A 152 -7.89 -0.23 21.22
C THR A 152 -8.83 -0.49 22.40
N GLN A 153 -9.09 -1.75 22.74
CA GLN A 153 -10.03 -2.13 23.80
C GLN A 153 -9.39 -2.21 25.19
N VAL A 154 -8.05 -2.22 25.26
CA VAL A 154 -7.31 -2.29 26.52
C VAL A 154 -7.62 -1.07 27.40
N GLN A 155 -8.31 -1.32 28.51
CA GLN A 155 -8.61 -0.30 29.51
C GLN A 155 -7.44 -0.18 30.50
N ASN A 156 -7.00 1.05 30.78
CA ASN A 156 -5.92 1.36 31.73
C ASN A 156 -4.57 0.64 31.44
N PRO A 157 -3.99 0.81 30.23
CA PRO A 157 -2.70 0.20 29.91
C PRO A 157 -1.61 0.69 30.87
N GLN A 158 -0.75 -0.22 31.33
CA GLN A 158 0.36 0.10 32.23
C GLN A 158 1.65 0.35 31.44
N SER A 159 1.71 -0.15 30.21
CA SER A 159 2.79 0.05 29.25
C SER A 159 2.23 0.17 27.83
N PRO A 160 2.89 0.93 26.92
CA PRO A 160 2.56 0.87 25.50
C PRO A 160 2.60 -0.54 24.92
N ASN A 161 3.41 -1.43 25.50
CA ASN A 161 3.50 -2.84 25.07
C ASN A 161 2.22 -3.65 25.34
N ASP A 162 1.33 -3.17 26.21
CA ASP A 162 0.04 -3.83 26.47
C ASP A 162 -0.94 -3.64 25.30
N VAL A 163 -0.76 -2.54 24.57
CA VAL A 163 -1.66 -2.05 23.52
C VAL A 163 -1.06 -2.26 22.14
N ILE A 164 0.24 -2.00 21.99
CA ILE A 164 0.95 -1.96 20.72
C ILE A 164 1.95 -3.11 20.67
N LYS A 165 1.84 -3.93 19.62
CA LYS A 165 2.79 -5.02 19.33
C LYS A 165 3.33 -4.80 17.94
N ILE A 166 4.65 -4.73 17.79
CA ILE A 166 5.29 -4.62 16.48
C ILE A 166 6.36 -5.70 16.37
N SER A 167 6.21 -6.60 15.40
CA SER A 167 7.25 -7.54 15.01
C SER A 167 8.08 -6.99 13.86
N VAL A 168 9.37 -7.30 13.86
CA VAL A 168 10.30 -6.92 12.79
C VAL A 168 10.73 -8.18 12.06
N SER A 169 10.64 -8.16 10.74
CA SER A 169 11.14 -9.21 9.86
C SER A 169 12.10 -8.66 8.81
N SER A 170 13.03 -9.51 8.36
CA SER A 170 13.95 -9.23 7.26
C SER A 170 13.96 -10.44 6.32
N ASP A 171 13.76 -10.22 5.02
CA ASP A 171 13.63 -11.29 4.02
C ASP A 171 12.55 -12.34 4.42
N GLY A 172 11.48 -11.88 5.08
CA GLY A 172 10.39 -12.73 5.57
C GLY A 172 10.70 -13.53 6.85
N ALA A 173 11.93 -13.50 7.35
CA ALA A 173 12.30 -14.12 8.62
C ALA A 173 12.12 -13.12 9.78
N SER A 174 11.55 -13.55 10.89
CA SER A 174 11.51 -12.72 12.11
C SER A 174 12.94 -12.43 12.59
N VAL A 175 13.23 -11.15 12.84
CA VAL A 175 14.54 -10.69 13.37
C VAL A 175 14.42 -10.07 14.76
N GLY A 176 13.21 -9.69 15.18
CA GLY A 176 12.97 -9.11 16.49
C GLY A 176 11.58 -8.52 16.63
N GLN A 177 11.44 -7.64 17.61
CA GLN A 177 10.21 -6.92 17.92
C GLN A 177 10.52 -5.53 18.48
N VAL A 178 9.60 -4.58 18.33
CA VAL A 178 9.70 -3.29 19.03
C VAL A 178 9.15 -3.47 20.45
N LYS A 179 9.92 -2.99 21.43
CA LYS A 179 9.51 -2.88 22.83
C LYS A 179 9.68 -1.45 23.30
N TRP A 180 8.66 -0.92 23.96
CA TRP A 180 8.80 0.32 24.71
C TRP A 180 9.47 -0.01 26.04
N ILE A 181 10.60 0.62 26.30
CA ILE A 181 11.37 0.46 27.54
C ILE A 181 11.38 1.81 28.24
N GLN A 182 11.01 1.82 29.52
CA GLN A 182 11.02 3.03 30.31
C GLN A 182 12.45 3.48 30.59
N ASP A 183 12.79 4.72 30.26
CA ASP A 183 14.06 5.32 30.63
C ASP A 183 14.07 5.55 32.15
N PRO A 184 15.05 5.03 32.90
CA PRO A 184 15.08 5.15 34.36
C PRO A 184 15.35 6.59 34.84
N ASN A 185 15.91 7.46 33.99
CA ASN A 185 16.23 8.83 34.34
C ASN A 185 15.08 9.80 34.05
N THR A 186 14.34 9.58 32.95
CA THR A 186 13.24 10.48 32.53
C THR A 186 11.86 9.92 32.85
N GLY A 187 11.74 8.60 33.04
CA GLY A 187 10.46 7.91 33.19
C GLY A 187 9.67 7.76 31.88
N GLU A 188 10.23 8.20 30.75
CA GLU A 188 9.58 8.16 29.43
C GLU A 188 9.69 6.78 28.78
N TRP A 189 8.69 6.39 28.01
CA TRP A 189 8.69 5.16 27.24
C TRP A 189 9.39 5.36 25.89
N VAL A 190 10.57 4.75 25.73
CA VAL A 190 11.37 4.86 24.51
C VAL A 190 11.27 3.55 23.71
N PRO A 191 10.95 3.59 22.39
CA PRO A 191 10.87 2.39 21.56
C PRO A 191 12.26 1.88 21.16
N TYR A 192 12.50 0.59 21.37
CA TYR A 192 13.70 -0.13 20.95
C TYR A 192 13.32 -1.31 20.07
N ILE A 193 14.14 -1.60 19.06
CA ILE A 193 14.15 -2.92 18.42
C ILE A 193 14.91 -3.85 19.35
N VAL A 194 14.25 -4.90 19.84
CA VAL A 194 14.86 -5.99 20.59
C VAL A 194 14.99 -7.18 19.64
N TYR A 195 16.23 -7.57 19.34
CA TYR A 195 16.51 -8.65 18.41
C TYR A 195 16.27 -10.02 19.04
N ASN A 196 16.13 -11.04 18.20
CA ASN A 196 15.86 -12.41 18.65
C ASN A 196 16.97 -13.05 19.51
N ASP A 197 18.15 -12.43 19.57
CA ASP A 197 19.24 -12.84 20.48
C ASP A 197 18.99 -12.45 21.96
N GLY A 198 17.95 -11.65 22.21
CA GLY A 198 17.49 -11.23 23.53
C GLY A 198 18.39 -10.24 24.27
N ASN A 199 19.60 -10.00 23.78
CA ASN A 199 20.61 -9.17 24.45
C ASN A 199 20.85 -7.86 23.69
N THR A 200 20.65 -7.86 22.37
CA THR A 200 20.90 -6.70 21.54
C THR A 200 19.61 -5.88 21.44
N LYS A 201 19.75 -4.57 21.67
CA LYS A 201 18.68 -3.61 21.44
C LYS A 201 19.25 -2.33 20.83
N ASP A 202 18.54 -1.80 19.86
CA ASP A 202 18.84 -0.51 19.25
C ASP A 202 17.63 0.41 19.40
N LYS A 203 17.85 1.71 19.59
CA LYS A 203 16.74 2.67 19.57
C LYS A 203 16.11 2.64 18.18
N LEU A 204 14.78 2.65 18.15
CA LEU A 204 14.04 2.59 16.88
C LEU A 204 14.34 3.82 16.00
N GLU A 205 14.46 5.00 16.62
CA GLU A 205 14.77 6.27 15.96
C GLU A 205 16.10 6.20 15.17
N ASP A 206 17.16 5.68 15.79
CA ASP A 206 18.48 5.56 15.16
C ASP A 206 18.41 4.73 13.88
N LYS A 207 17.62 3.65 13.88
CA LYS A 207 17.44 2.80 12.69
C LYS A 207 16.64 3.45 11.59
N PHE A 208 15.64 4.26 11.93
CA PHE A 208 14.90 5.02 10.91
C PHE A 208 15.76 6.13 10.30
N ALA A 209 16.64 6.77 11.07
CA ALA A 209 17.58 7.75 10.54
C ALA A 209 18.52 7.13 9.49
N ASP A 210 19.13 6.00 9.81
CA ASP A 210 19.99 5.25 8.87
C ASP A 210 19.23 4.88 7.58
N LEU A 211 17.96 4.50 7.72
CA LEU A 211 17.11 4.09 6.62
C LEU A 211 16.73 5.25 5.69
N ILE A 212 16.45 6.43 6.24
CA ILE A 212 16.21 7.65 5.44
C ILE A 212 17.46 7.97 4.62
N THR A 213 18.65 7.94 5.25
CA THR A 213 19.91 8.17 4.54
C THR A 213 20.13 7.14 3.43
N ALA A 214 19.81 5.87 3.67
CA ALA A 214 19.91 4.84 2.63
C ALA A 214 18.98 5.11 1.45
N LEU A 215 17.71 5.48 1.70
CA LEU A 215 16.74 5.79 0.65
C LEU A 215 17.16 7.00 -0.21
N GLN A 216 17.73 8.04 0.41
CA GLN A 216 18.31 9.20 -0.28
C GLN A 216 19.46 8.78 -1.20
N ASN A 217 20.36 7.92 -0.72
CA ASN A 217 21.48 7.42 -1.52
C ASN A 217 21.04 6.58 -2.73
N TYR A 218 19.85 5.97 -2.67
CA TYR A 218 19.25 5.25 -3.80
C TYR A 218 18.46 6.14 -4.77
N GLY A 219 18.37 7.46 -4.52
CA GLY A 219 17.61 8.39 -5.35
C GLY A 219 16.10 8.13 -5.32
N ILE A 220 15.60 7.50 -4.24
CA ILE A 220 14.17 7.18 -4.06
C ILE A 220 13.43 8.35 -3.43
N ILE A 221 14.08 9.09 -2.52
CA ILE A 221 13.59 10.31 -1.85
C ILE A 221 14.68 11.38 -1.81
#